data_AF-A0AB39PWE4-F1
#
_entry.id   AF-A0AB39PWE4-F1
#
_cell.length_a   1.000
_cell.length_b   1.000
_cell.length_c   1.000
_cell.angle_alpha   90.00
_cell.angle_beta   90.00
_cell.angle_gamma   90.00
#
_symmetry.space_group_name_H-M   'P 1'
#
loop_
_entity.id
_entity.type
_entity.pdbx_description
1 polymer ?
#
loop_
_entity_poly.entity_id
_entity_poly.type
_entity_poly.pdbx_seq_one_letter_code
_entity_poly.pdbx_strand_id
1 'polypeptide(L)'
;MPEPQPTEVVYVLGTPGSKTVKIGRTIDPEKRLSDIQRMSPVPLGVLWTHPGGHELETNLHRQFSALRTHGEWFTFGGDPVVSVQWAIKDEPWLRQKVSLKKKAPRPARAPETTERGPEDSPEQLGRKMAKMWSGLMTALSALADIQDPVKRYEAMQLLEDELSDEFREIYQLIAADLKKSGRTWRQVGEVMGGVSAQRAHQISLGGTPLYGAKATQNQQAS
;
A
#
# COMPACT_ATOMS: atom_id res chain seq x y z
N MET A 1 -6.65 -20.75 42.21
CA MET A 1 -7.11 -20.21 40.91
C MET A 1 -5.99 -19.32 40.39
N PRO A 2 -5.26 -19.67 39.32
CA PRO A 2 -4.33 -18.73 38.73
C PRO A 2 -5.13 -17.55 38.16
N GLU A 3 -4.78 -16.32 38.55
CA GLU A 3 -5.34 -15.11 37.94
C GLU A 3 -5.05 -15.11 36.43
N PRO A 4 -5.99 -14.63 35.58
CA PRO A 4 -5.74 -14.53 34.15
C PRO A 4 -4.57 -13.56 33.94
N GLN A 5 -3.50 -14.05 33.32
CA GLN A 5 -2.33 -13.23 33.02
C GLN A 5 -2.76 -12.07 32.10
N PRO A 6 -2.25 -10.84 32.33
CA PRO A 6 -2.61 -9.70 31.50
C PRO A 6 -2.20 -9.96 30.05
N THR A 7 -3.18 -9.95 29.15
CA THR A 7 -2.95 -10.13 27.71
C THR A 7 -2.27 -8.89 27.15
N GLU A 8 -1.07 -9.04 26.60
CA GLU A 8 -0.41 -7.96 25.86
C GLU A 8 -1.30 -7.48 24.71
N VAL A 9 -1.35 -6.17 24.52
CA VAL A 9 -2.06 -5.52 23.43
C VAL A 9 -1.12 -4.60 22.66
N VAL A 10 -1.29 -4.59 21.34
CA VAL A 10 -0.74 -3.56 20.45
C VAL A 10 -1.72 -2.40 20.41
N TYR A 11 -1.23 -1.17 20.52
CA TYR A 11 -2.03 0.05 20.47
C TYR A 11 -1.57 0.98 19.35
N VAL A 12 -2.52 1.78 18.88
CA VAL A 12 -2.31 2.96 18.05
C VAL A 12 -2.70 4.18 18.87
N LEU A 13 -1.76 5.09 19.08
CA LEU A 13 -1.93 6.27 19.92
C LEU A 13 -1.57 7.52 19.13
N GLY A 14 -2.36 8.57 19.25
CA GLY A 14 -2.10 9.82 18.57
C GLY A 14 -3.13 10.87 18.93
N THR A 15 -3.00 12.06 18.37
CA THR A 15 -4.04 13.07 18.47
C THR A 15 -5.20 12.67 17.55
N PRO A 16 -6.46 12.66 18.02
CA PRO A 16 -7.62 12.37 17.19
C PRO A 16 -7.64 13.25 15.92
N GLY A 17 -7.85 12.63 14.76
CA GLY A 17 -7.84 13.31 13.46
C GLY A 17 -6.44 13.60 12.87
N SER A 18 -5.36 13.35 13.61
CA SER A 18 -3.99 13.42 13.07
C SER A 18 -3.63 12.18 12.27
N LYS A 19 -2.78 12.35 11.26
CA LYS A 19 -2.19 11.24 10.48
C LYS A 19 -0.91 10.68 11.09
N THR A 20 -0.39 11.33 12.14
CA THR A 20 0.81 10.91 12.84
C THR A 20 0.42 10.18 14.11
N VAL A 21 0.82 8.91 14.20
CA VAL A 21 0.49 8.01 15.31
C VAL A 21 1.72 7.25 15.79
N LYS A 22 1.68 6.84 17.05
CA LYS A 22 2.60 5.89 17.64
C LYS A 22 1.97 4.50 17.61
N ILE A 23 2.75 3.51 17.19
CA ILE A 23 2.37 2.09 17.25
C ILE A 23 3.29 1.43 18.27
N GLY A 24 2.72 0.82 19.31
CA GLY A 24 3.51 0.09 20.30
C GLY A 24 2.70 -0.97 21.01
N ARG A 25 3.30 -1.66 21.98
CA ARG A 25 2.60 -2.64 22.83
C ARG A 25 2.61 -2.29 24.32
N THR A 26 1.65 -2.82 25.05
CA THR A 26 1.51 -2.66 26.50
C THR A 26 0.58 -3.73 27.07
N ILE A 27 0.59 -3.92 28.38
CA ILE A 27 -0.44 -4.66 29.11
C ILE A 27 -1.52 -3.73 29.68
N ASP A 28 -1.25 -2.41 29.69
CA ASP A 28 -2.10 -1.36 30.24
C ASP A 28 -2.03 -0.11 29.33
N PRO A 29 -2.99 0.06 28.40
CA PRO A 29 -3.02 1.19 27.48
C PRO A 29 -3.25 2.55 28.16
N GLU A 30 -4.01 2.59 29.26
CA GLU A 30 -4.37 3.84 29.94
C GLU A 30 -3.17 4.42 30.70
N LYS A 31 -2.45 3.55 31.42
CA LYS A 31 -1.19 3.93 32.06
C LYS A 31 -0.15 4.35 31.03
N ARG A 32 -0.05 3.61 29.92
CA ARG A 32 0.90 3.93 28.84
C ARG A 32 0.56 5.26 28.17
N LEU A 33 -0.71 5.56 27.93
CA LEU A 33 -1.17 6.85 27.43
C LEU A 33 -0.76 7.97 28.40
N SER A 34 -1.03 7.80 29.68
CA SER A 34 -0.67 8.78 30.73
C SER A 34 0.84 9.05 30.76
N ASP A 35 1.66 8.01 30.66
CA ASP A 35 3.12 8.12 30.64
C ASP A 35 3.62 8.91 29.42
N ILE A 36 3.07 8.63 28.23
CA ILE A 36 3.46 9.32 27.00
C ILE A 36 2.92 10.76 26.99
N GLN A 37 1.70 10.99 27.47
CA GLN A 37 1.08 12.31 27.54
C GLN A 37 1.91 13.28 28.38
N ARG A 38 2.55 12.82 29.48
CA ARG A 38 3.44 13.65 30.31
C ARG A 38 4.65 14.22 29.56
N MET A 39 5.02 13.60 28.45
CA MET A 39 6.13 14.01 27.59
C MET A 39 5.65 14.66 26.28
N SER A 40 4.33 14.83 26.11
CA SER A 40 3.72 15.39 24.90
C SER A 40 3.00 16.71 25.22
N PRO A 41 3.30 17.80 24.49
CA PRO A 41 2.59 19.08 24.67
C PRO A 41 1.18 19.07 24.05
N VAL A 42 0.85 18.07 23.22
CA VAL A 42 -0.46 17.92 22.59
C VAL A 42 -1.28 16.80 23.24
N PRO A 43 -2.61 16.91 23.28
CA PRO A 43 -3.48 15.83 23.74
C PRO A 43 -3.36 14.59 22.85
N LEU A 44 -3.16 13.45 23.49
CA LEU A 44 -3.08 12.14 22.88
C LEU A 44 -4.27 11.30 23.34
N GLY A 45 -4.72 10.42 22.46
CA GLY A 45 -5.70 9.39 22.77
C GLY A 45 -5.23 8.04 22.25
N VAL A 46 -5.68 6.97 22.91
CA VAL A 46 -5.61 5.63 22.32
C VAL A 46 -6.69 5.56 21.26
N LEU A 47 -6.27 5.56 20.00
CA LEU A 47 -7.18 5.53 18.85
C LEU A 47 -7.68 4.11 18.58
N TRP A 48 -6.85 3.11 18.89
CA TRP A 48 -7.18 1.70 18.66
C TRP A 48 -6.28 0.75 19.44
N THR A 49 -6.77 -0.46 19.71
CA THR A 49 -6.03 -1.56 20.36
C THR A 49 -6.36 -2.91 19.74
N HIS A 50 -5.41 -3.85 19.81
CA HIS A 50 -5.58 -5.23 19.36
C HIS A 50 -4.83 -6.21 20.26
N PRO A 51 -5.40 -7.38 20.59
CA PRO A 51 -4.66 -8.44 21.27
C PRO A 51 -3.41 -8.82 20.48
N GLY A 52 -2.25 -8.80 21.10
CA GLY A 52 -1.00 -9.08 20.40
C GLY A 52 0.22 -8.59 21.16
N GLY A 53 1.32 -9.30 20.96
CA GLY A 53 2.57 -9.03 21.65
C GLY A 53 3.65 -8.49 20.74
N HIS A 54 4.88 -8.76 21.16
CA HIS A 54 6.10 -8.29 20.50
C HIS A 54 6.18 -8.61 18.99
N GLU A 55 5.75 -9.80 18.58
CA GLU A 55 5.85 -10.23 17.18
C GLU A 55 4.95 -9.38 16.26
N LEU A 56 3.71 -9.13 16.68
CA LEU A 56 2.76 -8.31 15.94
C LEU A 56 3.25 -6.87 15.80
N GLU A 57 3.70 -6.26 16.91
CA GLU A 57 4.32 -4.93 16.92
C GLU A 57 5.50 -4.85 15.94
N THR A 58 6.42 -5.80 16.03
CA THR A 58 7.62 -5.84 15.18
C THR A 58 7.26 -5.96 13.70
N ASN A 59 6.24 -6.75 13.37
CA ASN A 59 5.78 -6.91 12.00
C ASN A 59 5.13 -5.63 11.45
N LEU A 60 4.29 -4.96 12.23
CA LEU A 60 3.70 -3.67 11.86
C LEU A 60 4.77 -2.59 11.66
N HIS A 61 5.74 -2.54 12.57
CA HIS A 61 6.89 -1.64 12.48
C HIS A 61 7.72 -1.86 11.21
N ARG A 62 7.92 -3.12 10.85
CA ARG A 62 8.63 -3.50 9.62
C ARG A 62 7.82 -3.12 8.37
N GLN A 63 6.52 -3.41 8.36
CA GLN A 63 5.63 -3.09 7.25
C GLN A 63 5.53 -1.58 7.01
N PHE A 64 5.40 -0.78 8.06
CA PHE A 64 5.28 0.68 7.97
C PHE A 64 6.61 1.41 8.14
N SER A 65 7.75 0.71 8.03
CA SER A 65 9.07 1.31 8.21
C SER A 65 9.34 2.52 7.30
N ALA A 66 8.79 2.52 6.09
CA ALA A 66 8.88 3.65 5.15
C ALA A 66 8.07 4.89 5.58
N LEU A 67 7.09 4.72 6.48
CA LEU A 67 6.25 5.79 7.03
C LEU A 67 6.75 6.30 8.39
N ARG A 68 7.81 5.68 8.92
CA ARG A 68 8.35 6.01 10.24
C ARG A 68 9.02 7.39 10.19
N THR A 69 8.61 8.28 11.09
CA THR A 69 9.21 9.61 11.21
C THR A 69 10.30 9.64 12.26
N HIS A 70 10.03 9.15 13.48
CA HIS A 70 11.01 9.08 14.56
C HIS A 70 10.62 8.01 15.57
N GLY A 71 11.58 7.18 15.99
CA GLY A 71 11.33 6.09 16.94
C GLY A 71 10.16 5.20 16.51
N GLU A 72 9.10 5.20 17.32
CA GLU A 72 7.88 4.41 17.09
C GLU A 72 6.71 5.24 16.52
N TRP A 73 7.00 6.43 15.98
CA TRP A 73 6.01 7.32 15.35
C TRP A 73 6.01 7.17 13.83
N PHE A 74 4.82 7.16 13.26
CA PHE A 74 4.55 6.90 11.84
C PHE A 74 3.56 7.94 11.31
N THR A 75 3.77 8.43 10.08
CA THR A 75 2.86 9.39 9.43
C THR A 75 2.26 8.78 8.18
N PHE A 76 0.93 8.67 8.17
CA PHE A 76 0.17 8.03 7.11
C PHE A 76 -0.37 9.04 6.09
N GLY A 77 -0.64 8.59 4.86
CA GLY A 77 -1.34 9.39 3.85
C GLY A 77 -2.85 9.48 4.09
N GLY A 78 -3.43 8.42 4.67
CA GLY A 78 -4.85 8.28 5.00
C GLY A 78 -5.08 8.02 6.49
N ASP A 79 -6.19 7.35 6.83
CA ASP A 79 -6.51 7.01 8.22
C ASP A 79 -5.51 5.94 8.76
N PRO A 80 -4.79 6.25 9.83
CA PRO A 80 -3.78 5.35 10.40
C PRO A 80 -4.39 4.09 11.03
N VAL A 81 -5.54 4.20 11.69
CA VAL A 81 -6.21 3.06 12.33
C VAL A 81 -6.70 2.07 11.28
N VAL A 82 -7.33 2.57 10.22
CA VAL A 82 -7.76 1.73 9.09
C VAL A 82 -6.56 1.02 8.48
N SER A 83 -5.46 1.74 8.22
CA SER A 83 -4.24 1.15 7.64
C SER A 83 -3.66 0.02 8.50
N VAL A 84 -3.64 0.20 9.83
CA VAL A 84 -3.15 -0.82 10.78
C VAL A 84 -4.11 -2.01 10.86
N GLN A 85 -5.42 -1.78 10.93
CA GLN A 85 -6.42 -2.86 10.92
C GLN A 85 -6.32 -3.73 9.67
N TRP A 86 -6.13 -3.12 8.51
CA TRP A 86 -5.93 -3.83 7.25
C TRP A 86 -4.66 -4.67 7.27
N ALA A 87 -3.54 -4.12 7.73
CA ALA A 87 -2.29 -4.87 7.84
C ALA A 87 -2.41 -6.08 8.77
N ILE A 88 -3.12 -5.94 9.88
CA ILE A 88 -3.37 -7.05 10.81
C ILE A 88 -4.29 -8.09 10.19
N LYS A 89 -5.37 -7.69 9.52
CA LYS A 89 -6.31 -8.63 8.89
C LYS A 89 -5.69 -9.39 7.72
N ASP A 90 -4.80 -8.75 6.97
CA ASP A 90 -4.13 -9.34 5.81
C ASP A 90 -2.96 -10.27 6.20
N GLU A 91 -2.50 -10.18 7.46
CA GLU A 91 -1.39 -10.92 8.06
C GLU A 91 -0.24 -11.23 7.07
N PRO A 92 0.32 -10.23 6.35
CA PRO A 92 1.28 -10.48 5.27
C PRO A 92 2.58 -11.15 5.77
N TRP A 93 2.83 -11.11 7.08
CA TRP A 93 3.95 -11.77 7.75
C TRP A 93 3.69 -13.25 8.13
N LEU A 94 2.44 -13.72 8.14
CA LEU A 94 2.07 -15.12 8.36
C LEU A 94 1.92 -15.91 7.05
N ARG A 95 1.83 -15.22 5.90
CA ARG A 95 1.81 -15.88 4.59
C ARG A 95 3.08 -16.72 4.41
N GLN A 96 2.89 -18.04 4.39
CA GLN A 96 3.96 -18.99 4.06
C GLN A 96 4.57 -18.59 2.71
N LYS A 97 5.91 -18.49 2.63
CA LYS A 97 6.59 -18.24 1.35
C LYS A 97 6.35 -19.43 0.43
N VAL A 98 5.26 -19.38 -0.35
CA VAL A 98 5.09 -20.27 -1.48
C VAL A 98 6.19 -19.90 -2.46
N SER A 99 7.17 -20.78 -2.63
CA SER A 99 8.18 -20.66 -3.68
C SER A 99 7.48 -20.84 -5.03
N LEU A 100 6.85 -19.78 -5.53
CA LEU A 100 6.37 -19.73 -6.90
C LEU A 100 7.60 -19.86 -7.79
N LYS A 101 7.70 -20.98 -8.54
CA LYS A 101 8.65 -21.10 -9.64
C LYS A 101 8.48 -19.85 -10.49
N LYS A 102 9.54 -19.04 -10.61
CA LYS A 102 9.57 -17.86 -11.48
C LYS A 102 9.04 -18.27 -12.85
N LYS A 103 7.87 -17.79 -13.24
CA LYS A 103 7.42 -17.88 -14.63
C LYS A 103 8.41 -17.03 -15.43
N ALA A 104 8.95 -17.59 -16.51
CA ALA A 104 9.87 -16.86 -17.38
C ALA A 104 9.24 -15.53 -17.81
N PRO A 105 10.02 -14.44 -17.92
CA PRO A 105 9.49 -13.17 -18.39
C PRO A 105 8.78 -13.38 -19.73
N ARG A 106 7.51 -12.96 -19.81
CA ARG A 106 6.80 -12.91 -21.09
C ARG A 106 7.61 -12.02 -22.04
N PRO A 107 7.78 -12.41 -23.32
CA PRO A 107 8.52 -11.59 -24.27
C PRO A 107 7.93 -10.19 -24.31
N ALA A 108 8.79 -9.18 -24.26
CA ALA A 108 8.40 -7.79 -24.40
C ALA A 108 7.63 -7.65 -25.71
N ARG A 109 6.33 -7.32 -25.63
CA ARG A 109 5.54 -6.95 -26.81
C ARG A 109 6.17 -5.65 -27.34
N ALA A 110 6.57 -5.67 -28.62
CA ALA A 110 7.19 -4.51 -29.26
C ALA A 110 6.33 -3.25 -29.04
N PRO A 111 6.94 -2.08 -28.80
CA PRO A 111 6.19 -0.84 -28.68
C PRO A 111 5.52 -0.57 -30.03
N GLU A 112 4.20 -0.72 -30.07
CA GLU A 112 3.39 -0.30 -31.19
C GLU A 112 3.39 1.23 -31.17
N THR A 113 4.29 1.83 -31.95
CA THR A 113 4.31 3.26 -32.24
C THR A 113 3.12 3.59 -33.13
N THR A 114 1.93 3.67 -32.52
CA THR A 114 0.79 4.35 -33.13
C THR A 114 0.90 5.81 -32.74
N GLU A 115 1.29 6.66 -33.70
CA GLU A 115 1.10 8.10 -33.61
C GLU A 115 -0.36 8.37 -33.25
N ARG A 116 -0.61 8.82 -32.02
CA ARG A 116 -1.96 8.97 -31.45
C ARG A 116 -2.34 10.45 -31.52
N GLY A 117 -3.32 10.76 -32.37
CA GLY A 117 -3.81 12.10 -32.68
C GLY A 117 -4.44 12.86 -31.50
N PRO A 118 -4.87 14.12 -31.71
CA PRO A 118 -4.93 15.16 -30.67
C PRO A 118 -6.24 15.25 -29.85
N GLU A 119 -7.15 14.27 -29.89
CA GLU A 119 -8.47 14.41 -29.23
C GLU A 119 -8.62 13.58 -27.93
N ASP A 120 -8.78 14.33 -26.83
CA ASP A 120 -9.42 14.02 -25.54
C ASP A 120 -8.83 12.96 -24.59
N SER A 121 -7.72 13.34 -23.95
CA SER A 121 -7.10 12.63 -22.82
C SER A 121 -8.01 12.47 -21.57
N PRO A 122 -8.84 13.45 -21.16
CA PRO A 122 -9.71 13.31 -19.99
C PRO A 122 -10.88 12.35 -20.21
N GLU A 123 -11.50 12.38 -21.39
CA GLU A 123 -12.64 11.51 -21.70
C GLU A 123 -12.22 10.04 -21.86
N GLN A 124 -11.06 9.80 -22.48
CA GLN A 124 -10.51 8.45 -22.61
C GLN A 124 -10.20 7.84 -21.25
N LEU A 125 -9.61 8.63 -20.35
CA LEU A 125 -9.36 8.20 -18.97
C LEU A 125 -10.67 7.90 -18.23
N GLY A 126 -11.68 8.78 -18.36
CA GLY A 126 -13.01 8.58 -17.77
C GLY A 126 -13.70 7.31 -18.26
N ARG A 127 -13.71 7.07 -19.59
CA ARG A 127 -14.28 5.84 -20.19
C ARG A 127 -13.56 4.57 -19.71
N LYS A 128 -12.22 4.60 -19.60
CA LYS A 128 -11.44 3.48 -19.07
C LYS A 128 -11.71 3.22 -17.59
N MET A 129 -11.73 4.28 -16.77
CA MET A 129 -12.07 4.20 -15.35
C MET A 129 -13.46 3.60 -15.12
N ALA A 130 -14.46 4.03 -15.88
CA ALA A 130 -15.82 3.50 -15.76
C ALA A 130 -15.88 2.00 -16.10
N LYS A 131 -15.18 1.57 -17.16
CA LYS A 131 -15.08 0.15 -17.54
C LYS A 131 -14.37 -0.69 -16.47
N MET A 132 -13.21 -0.22 -15.99
CA MET A 132 -12.45 -0.87 -14.91
C MET A 132 -13.30 -0.98 -13.63
N TRP A 133 -14.00 0.09 -13.25
CA TRP A 133 -14.87 0.09 -12.07
C TRP A 133 -16.02 -0.92 -12.18
N SER A 134 -16.67 -0.99 -13.35
CA SER A 134 -17.73 -1.97 -13.61
C SER A 134 -17.19 -3.41 -13.55
N GLY A 135 -16.02 -3.66 -14.14
CA GLY A 135 -15.36 -4.97 -14.08
C GLY A 135 -14.98 -5.36 -12.65
N LEU A 136 -14.37 -4.43 -11.90
CA LEU A 136 -14.00 -4.61 -10.51
C LEU A 136 -15.21 -4.95 -9.63
N MET A 137 -16.30 -4.20 -9.74
CA MET A 137 -17.51 -4.46 -8.94
C MET A 137 -18.11 -5.83 -9.26
N THR A 138 -18.08 -6.24 -10.54
CA THR A 138 -18.52 -7.58 -10.96
C THR A 138 -17.64 -8.67 -10.35
N ALA A 139 -16.32 -8.50 -10.39
CA ALA A 139 -15.37 -9.45 -9.83
C ALA A 139 -15.45 -9.52 -8.30
N LEU A 140 -15.61 -8.39 -7.61
CA LEU A 140 -15.81 -8.34 -6.16
C LEU A 140 -17.10 -9.05 -5.73
N SER A 141 -18.19 -8.90 -6.48
CA SER A 141 -19.42 -9.65 -6.25
C SER A 141 -19.19 -11.15 -6.42
N ALA A 142 -18.53 -11.56 -7.51
CA ALA A 142 -18.23 -12.97 -7.75
C ALA A 142 -17.33 -13.57 -6.65
N LEU A 143 -16.36 -12.81 -6.12
CA LEU A 143 -15.53 -13.23 -5.00
C LEU A 143 -16.33 -13.45 -3.71
N ALA A 144 -17.33 -12.60 -3.44
CA ALA A 144 -18.18 -12.73 -2.28
C ALA A 144 -19.01 -14.04 -2.31
N ASP A 145 -19.38 -14.50 -3.51
CA ASP A 145 -20.18 -15.71 -3.70
C ASP A 145 -19.36 -17.02 -3.55
N ILE A 146 -18.04 -16.95 -3.71
CA ILE A 146 -17.16 -18.13 -3.57
C ILE A 146 -17.11 -18.55 -2.09
N GLN A 147 -17.71 -19.67 -1.74
CA GLN A 147 -17.73 -20.19 -0.36
C GLN A 147 -16.37 -20.78 0.08
N ASP A 148 -15.65 -21.39 -0.84
CA ASP A 148 -14.35 -22.03 -0.57
C ASP A 148 -13.25 -20.96 -0.39
N PRO A 149 -12.63 -20.85 0.79
CA PRO A 149 -11.63 -19.81 1.07
C PRO A 149 -10.38 -19.91 0.19
N VAL A 150 -9.99 -21.12 -0.24
CA VAL A 150 -8.81 -21.31 -1.10
C VAL A 150 -9.12 -20.81 -2.51
N LYS A 151 -10.28 -21.20 -3.07
CA LYS A 151 -10.71 -20.72 -4.39
C LYS A 151 -10.97 -19.22 -4.40
N ARG A 152 -11.46 -18.66 -3.30
CA ARG A 152 -11.66 -17.21 -3.15
C ARG A 152 -10.31 -16.48 -3.20
N TYR A 153 -9.29 -17.02 -2.55
CA TYR A 153 -7.94 -16.45 -2.61
C TYR A 153 -7.32 -16.56 -4.02
N GLU A 154 -7.43 -17.70 -4.68
CA GLU A 154 -6.95 -17.88 -6.06
C GLU A 154 -7.63 -16.92 -7.04
N ALA A 155 -8.95 -16.76 -6.93
CA ALA A 155 -9.70 -15.80 -7.73
C ALA A 155 -9.29 -14.35 -7.43
N MET A 156 -8.99 -14.03 -6.16
CA MET A 156 -8.47 -12.71 -5.79
C MET A 156 -7.10 -12.43 -6.41
N GLN A 157 -6.20 -13.41 -6.45
CA GLN A 157 -4.88 -13.25 -7.09
C GLN A 157 -5.01 -13.00 -8.61
N LEU A 158 -5.94 -13.68 -9.28
CA LEU A 158 -6.21 -13.42 -10.70
C LEU A 158 -6.76 -12.01 -10.93
N LEU A 159 -7.64 -11.54 -10.04
CA LEU A 159 -8.15 -10.17 -10.09
C LEU A 159 -7.04 -9.14 -9.84
N GLU A 160 -6.13 -9.39 -8.89
CA GLU A 160 -4.97 -8.52 -8.64
C GLU A 160 -4.07 -8.40 -9.88
N ASP A 161 -3.82 -9.51 -10.57
CA ASP A 161 -3.05 -9.53 -11.81
C ASP A 161 -3.75 -8.72 -12.92
N GLU A 162 -5.05 -8.90 -13.09
CA GLU A 162 -5.85 -8.20 -14.11
C GLU A 162 -5.93 -6.69 -13.83
N LEU A 163 -6.20 -6.29 -12.58
CA LEU A 163 -6.19 -4.89 -12.16
C LEU A 163 -4.82 -4.25 -12.33
N SER A 164 -3.74 -4.98 -12.05
CA SER A 164 -2.37 -4.47 -12.21
C SER A 164 -2.07 -4.14 -13.67
N ASP A 165 -2.54 -4.97 -14.60
CA ASP A 165 -2.41 -4.72 -16.04
C ASP A 165 -3.28 -3.52 -16.49
N GLU A 166 -4.51 -3.39 -15.99
CA GLU A 166 -5.35 -2.22 -16.30
C GLU A 166 -4.74 -0.92 -15.75
N PHE A 167 -4.32 -0.91 -14.49
CA PHE A 167 -3.67 0.25 -13.87
C PHE A 167 -2.42 0.68 -14.64
N ARG A 168 -1.63 -0.27 -15.16
CA ARG A 168 -0.44 0.04 -15.97
C ARG A 168 -0.77 0.91 -17.18
N GLU A 169 -1.90 0.71 -17.85
CA GLU A 169 -2.32 1.54 -18.97
C GLU A 169 -2.77 2.93 -18.52
N ILE A 170 -3.45 3.02 -17.38
CA ILE A 170 -3.89 4.29 -16.80
C ILE A 170 -2.68 5.13 -16.37
N TYR A 171 -1.69 4.52 -15.72
CA TYR A 171 -0.45 5.18 -15.35
C TYR A 171 0.34 5.67 -16.57
N GLN A 172 0.34 4.92 -17.68
CA GLN A 172 0.93 5.39 -18.94
C GLN A 172 0.26 6.67 -19.45
N LEU A 173 -1.08 6.69 -19.48
CA LEU A 173 -1.85 7.86 -19.92
C LEU A 173 -1.55 9.08 -19.04
N ILE A 174 -1.60 8.91 -17.72
CA ILE A 174 -1.28 9.96 -16.76
C ILE A 174 0.15 10.48 -16.96
N ALA A 175 1.14 9.59 -17.10
CA ALA A 175 2.53 9.98 -17.32
C ALA A 175 2.69 10.77 -18.63
N ALA A 176 2.03 10.34 -19.71
CA ALA A 176 2.06 11.00 -21.00
C ALA A 176 1.41 12.40 -20.94
N ASP A 177 0.27 12.54 -20.26
CA ASP A 177 -0.44 13.81 -20.13
C ASP A 177 0.32 14.80 -19.25
N LEU A 178 0.87 14.32 -18.13
CA LEU A 178 1.75 15.14 -17.30
C LEU A 178 2.96 15.62 -18.10
N LYS A 179 3.52 14.76 -18.97
CA LYS A 179 4.63 15.15 -19.85
C LYS A 179 4.22 16.20 -20.88
N LYS A 180 3.05 16.04 -21.51
CA LYS A 180 2.47 17.01 -22.46
C LYS A 180 2.18 18.36 -21.83
N SER A 181 1.83 18.40 -20.55
CA SER A 181 1.61 19.64 -19.78
C SER A 181 2.88 20.46 -19.50
N GLY A 182 4.04 20.08 -20.07
CA GLY A 182 5.31 20.78 -19.92
C GLY A 182 6.15 20.33 -18.73
N ARG A 183 5.71 19.30 -17.96
CA ARG A 183 6.48 18.81 -16.80
C ARG A 183 7.75 18.08 -17.23
N THR A 184 8.79 18.20 -16.40
CA THR A 184 9.99 17.37 -16.50
C THR A 184 9.70 15.97 -15.95
N TRP A 185 10.44 14.95 -16.39
CA TRP A 185 10.28 13.59 -15.87
C TRP A 185 10.49 13.48 -14.36
N ARG A 186 11.29 14.38 -13.77
CA ARG A 186 11.46 14.50 -12.32
C ARG A 186 10.15 14.91 -11.64
N GLN A 187 9.50 15.95 -12.14
CA GLN A 187 8.21 16.42 -11.61
C GLN A 187 7.09 15.41 -11.87
N VAL A 188 7.10 14.72 -13.02
CA VAL A 188 6.17 13.62 -13.29
C VAL A 188 6.35 12.52 -12.25
N GLY A 189 7.60 12.12 -11.97
CA GLY A 189 7.90 11.10 -10.98
C GLY A 189 7.46 11.47 -9.56
N GLU A 190 7.65 12.73 -9.17
CA GLU A 190 7.16 13.27 -7.89
C GLU A 190 5.63 13.17 -7.77
N VAL A 191 4.89 13.55 -8.81
CA VAL A 191 3.42 13.43 -8.86
C VAL A 191 2.96 11.97 -8.84
N MET A 192 3.68 11.07 -9.51
CA MET A 192 3.34 9.64 -9.62
C MET A 192 3.80 8.80 -8.41
N GLY A 193 3.81 9.39 -7.21
CA GLY A 193 4.17 8.70 -5.97
C GLY A 193 5.67 8.70 -5.66
N GLY A 194 6.41 9.72 -6.07
CA GLY A 194 7.83 9.88 -5.73
C GLY A 194 8.80 8.96 -6.47
N VAL A 195 8.44 8.50 -7.68
CA VAL A 195 9.32 7.65 -8.50
C VAL A 195 10.43 8.46 -9.17
N SER A 196 11.55 7.80 -9.51
CA SER A 196 12.66 8.48 -10.19
C SER A 196 12.28 8.99 -11.59
N ALA A 197 12.99 9.99 -12.12
CA ALA A 197 12.74 10.53 -13.45
C ALA A 197 12.86 9.45 -14.56
N GLN A 198 13.87 8.59 -14.46
CA GLN A 198 14.02 7.46 -15.38
C GLN A 198 12.83 6.50 -15.27
N ARG A 199 12.31 6.30 -14.07
CA ARG A 199 11.15 5.43 -13.85
C ARG A 199 9.86 6.03 -14.39
N ALA A 200 9.62 7.32 -14.17
CA ALA A 200 8.47 8.03 -14.75
C ALA A 200 8.46 7.91 -16.27
N HIS A 201 9.62 8.07 -16.91
CA HIS A 201 9.78 7.87 -18.35
C HIS A 201 9.55 6.39 -18.76
N GLN A 202 10.04 5.43 -17.99
CA GLN A 202 9.75 4.02 -18.26
C GLN A 202 8.25 3.72 -18.15
N ILE A 203 7.56 4.28 -17.16
CA ILE A 203 6.11 4.10 -17.00
C ILE A 203 5.35 4.67 -18.20
N SER A 204 5.73 5.83 -18.75
CA SER A 204 5.10 6.34 -19.98
C SER A 204 5.30 5.45 -21.21
N LEU A 205 6.39 4.68 -21.24
CA LEU A 205 6.69 3.69 -22.29
C LEU A 205 6.03 2.32 -22.01
N GLY A 206 5.24 2.23 -20.95
CA GLY A 206 4.59 1.01 -20.54
C GLY A 206 5.38 0.14 -19.58
N GLY A 207 6.34 0.67 -18.83
CA GLY A 207 6.92 -0.04 -17.68
C GLY A 207 5.88 -0.31 -16.59
N THR A 208 5.90 -1.49 -15.98
CA THR A 208 4.99 -1.83 -14.86
C THR A 208 5.17 -0.84 -13.71
N PRO A 209 4.12 -0.19 -13.18
CA PRO A 209 4.22 0.62 -11.97
C PRO A 209 4.68 -0.25 -10.79
N LEU A 210 5.53 0.28 -9.91
CA LEU A 210 5.84 -0.43 -8.67
C LEU A 210 4.69 -0.22 -7.69
N TYR A 211 3.75 -1.16 -7.66
CA TYR A 211 3.02 -1.44 -6.44
C TYR A 211 3.57 -2.76 -5.88
N GLY A 212 4.12 -2.72 -4.66
CA GLY A 212 4.47 -3.92 -3.89
C GLY A 212 5.90 -4.50 -4.02
N ALA A 213 6.78 -4.03 -4.90
CA ALA A 213 8.17 -4.54 -4.92
C ALA A 213 9.08 -3.73 -4.00
N LYS A 214 9.58 -4.41 -2.96
CA LYS A 214 10.61 -3.96 -2.01
C LYS A 214 11.70 -3.17 -2.72
N ALA A 215 12.01 -2.00 -2.17
CA ALA A 215 13.23 -1.28 -2.47
C ALA A 215 14.43 -2.14 -2.03
N THR A 216 14.93 -2.98 -2.94
CA THR A 216 16.28 -3.53 -2.82
C THR A 216 17.22 -2.42 -3.26
N GLN A 217 17.64 -1.56 -2.32
CA GLN A 217 18.85 -0.76 -2.54
C GLN A 217 20.05 -1.65 -2.27
N ASN A 218 20.68 -2.05 -3.38
CA ASN A 218 22.10 -2.36 -3.44
C ASN A 218 22.88 -1.19 -2.83
N GLN A 219 23.68 -1.47 -1.79
CA GLN A 219 24.88 -0.69 -1.51
C GLN A 219 26.08 -1.60 -1.71
N GLN A 220 26.72 -1.45 -2.87
CA GLN A 220 28.17 -1.64 -2.99
C GLN A 220 28.79 -0.28 -2.72
N ALA A 221 29.59 -0.18 -1.64
CA ALA A 221 30.75 0.70 -1.53
C ALA A 221 31.41 0.45 -0.17
N SER A 222 32.40 -0.45 -0.16
CA SER A 222 33.77 -0.24 0.35
C SER A 222 34.51 -1.58 0.42
#